data_AF-A0A0F0GS75-F1
#
_entry.id   AF-A0A0F0GS75-F1
#
_cell.length_a   1.000
_cell.length_b   1.000
_cell.length_c   1.000
_cell.angle_alpha   90.00
_cell.angle_beta   90.00
_cell.angle_gamma   90.00
#
_symmetry.space_group_name_H-M   'P 1'
#
loop_
_entity.id
_entity.type
_entity.pdbx_description
1 polymer ?
#
loop_
_entity_poly.entity_id
_entity_poly.type
_entity_poly.pdbx_seq_one_letter_code
_entity_poly.pdbx_strand_id
1 'polypeptide(L)'
;MPYIANLENGRGNPTTGALARLAGALGTELRISFGESAEAAPALPQSLVRLRRTERFRRAVALMDADPGEVIAALAAVGRVVEASEPDWWRVLDAMVLISRHPA
;
A
#
# COMPACT_ATOMS: atom_id res chain seq x y z
N MET A 1 16.21 2.14 35.06
CA MET A 1 15.22 2.62 34.08
C MET A 1 14.60 1.43 33.37
N PRO A 2 13.27 1.35 33.19
CA PRO A 2 12.61 0.18 32.61
C PRO A 2 13.00 0.03 31.13
N TYR A 3 13.16 -1.20 30.66
CA TYR A 3 13.66 -1.54 29.33
C TYR A 3 12.82 -0.95 28.16
N ILE A 4 11.54 -0.66 28.41
CA ILE A 4 10.58 -0.09 27.43
C ILE A 4 10.92 1.36 27.09
N ALA A 5 11.27 2.19 28.07
CA ALA A 5 11.59 3.60 27.84
C ALA A 5 12.87 3.79 26.99
N ASN A 6 13.82 2.86 27.10
CA ASN A 6 15.00 2.89 26.23
C ASN A 6 14.63 2.59 24.78
N LEU A 7 13.75 1.60 24.56
CA LEU A 7 13.25 1.25 23.23
C LEU A 7 12.50 2.42 22.56
N GLU A 8 11.62 3.10 23.31
CA GLU A 8 10.87 4.27 22.82
C GLU A 8 11.79 5.43 22.43
N ASN A 9 12.91 5.62 23.13
CA ASN A 9 13.90 6.66 22.84
C ASN A 9 14.95 6.23 21.80
N GLY A 10 14.75 5.11 21.10
CA GLY A 10 15.71 4.58 20.13
C GLY A 10 17.05 4.14 20.73
N ARG A 11 17.09 3.90 22.05
CA ARG A 11 18.28 3.46 22.78
C ARG A 11 18.25 1.95 23.03
N GLY A 12 19.30 1.27 22.59
CA GLY A 12 19.47 -0.17 22.73
C GLY A 12 19.19 -0.90 21.42
N ASN A 13 19.80 -2.06 21.25
CA ASN A 13 19.53 -2.95 20.12
C ASN A 13 18.44 -3.93 20.57
N PRO A 14 17.13 -3.66 20.34
CA PRO A 14 16.07 -4.56 20.75
C PRO A 14 16.29 -5.93 20.14
N THR A 15 16.37 -6.93 21.00
CA THR A 15 16.42 -8.32 20.53
C THR A 15 15.07 -8.71 19.94
N THR A 16 15.08 -9.61 18.97
CA THR A 16 13.84 -10.23 18.44
C THR A 16 12.98 -10.83 19.55
N GLY A 17 13.60 -11.36 20.61
CA GLY A 17 12.92 -11.84 21.80
C GLY A 17 12.20 -10.76 22.61
N ALA A 18 12.74 -9.53 22.67
CA ALA A 18 12.06 -8.41 23.32
C ALA A 18 10.82 -7.96 22.52
N LEU A 19 10.94 -7.91 21.20
CA LEU A 19 9.82 -7.58 20.30
C LEU A 19 8.71 -8.64 20.36
N ALA A 20 9.07 -9.93 20.42
CA ALA A 20 8.10 -11.02 20.51
C ALA A 20 7.30 -10.97 21.81
N ARG A 21 7.95 -10.69 22.95
CA ARG A 21 7.26 -10.52 24.24
C ARG A 21 6.33 -9.31 24.25
N LEU A 22 6.72 -8.21 23.62
CA LEU A 22 5.88 -7.02 23.50
C LEU A 22 4.63 -7.31 22.66
N ALA A 23 4.79 -7.97 21.51
CA ALA A 23 3.67 -8.36 20.68
C ALA A 23 2.69 -9.26 21.44
N GLY A 24 3.19 -10.26 22.16
CA GLY A 24 2.38 -11.11 23.03
C GLY A 24 1.64 -10.33 24.13
N ALA A 25 2.29 -9.37 24.79
CA ALA A 25 1.67 -8.54 25.81
C ALA A 25 0.55 -7.63 25.26
N LEU A 26 0.63 -7.26 23.98
CA LEU A 26 -0.35 -6.43 23.28
C LEU A 26 -1.43 -7.25 22.55
N GLY A 27 -1.36 -8.59 22.58
CA GLY A 27 -2.25 -9.44 21.80
C GLY A 27 -2.05 -9.30 20.28
N THR A 28 -0.85 -8.91 19.85
CA THR A 28 -0.49 -8.75 18.43
C THR A 28 0.52 -9.81 17.99
N GLU A 29 0.73 -9.92 16.68
CA GLU A 29 1.68 -10.85 16.07
C GLU A 29 2.95 -10.12 15.61
N LEU A 30 4.13 -10.69 15.90
CA LEU A 30 5.40 -10.21 15.35
C LEU A 30 5.75 -11.00 14.08
N ARG A 31 5.77 -10.32 12.93
CA ARG A 31 6.23 -10.88 11.66
C ARG A 31 7.58 -10.27 11.25
N ILE A 32 8.60 -11.10 11.08
CA ILE A 32 9.91 -10.70 10.55
C ILE A 32 10.03 -11.25 9.14
N SER A 33 10.27 -10.38 8.16
CA SER A 33 10.51 -10.75 6.77
C SER A 33 11.83 -10.17 6.29
N PHE A 34 12.64 -10.98 5.63
CA PHE A 34 13.84 -10.53 4.93
C PHE A 34 13.47 -10.29 3.47
N GLY A 35 13.86 -9.13 2.95
CA GLY A 35 13.72 -8.76 1.54
C GLY A 35 14.89 -7.88 1.16
N GLU A 36 15.13 -7.74 -0.14
CA GLU A 36 15.95 -6.65 -0.64
C GLU A 36 15.34 -5.34 -0.14
N SER A 37 16.18 -4.41 0.34
CA SER A 37 15.73 -3.15 0.92
C SER A 37 14.79 -2.50 -0.10
N ALA A 38 13.49 -2.62 0.12
CA ALA A 38 12.50 -2.01 -0.74
C ALA A 38 12.75 -0.52 -0.55
N GLU A 39 13.47 0.06 -1.50
CA GLU A 39 13.57 1.50 -1.67
C GLU A 39 12.17 2.02 -1.40
N ALA A 40 12.03 2.80 -0.32
CA ALA A 40 10.75 3.05 0.32
C ALA A 40 9.73 3.33 -0.77
N ALA A 41 8.75 2.41 -0.94
CA ALA A 41 7.88 2.43 -2.11
C ALA A 41 7.39 3.87 -2.28
N PRO A 42 7.66 4.51 -3.42
CA PRO A 42 7.50 5.94 -3.56
C PRO A 42 6.10 6.33 -3.10
N ALA A 43 6.03 7.31 -2.21
CA ALA A 43 4.78 7.70 -1.59
C ALA A 43 3.72 7.92 -2.68
N LEU A 44 2.58 7.26 -2.54
CA LEU A 44 1.53 7.33 -3.54
C LEU A 44 1.14 8.80 -3.81
N PRO A 45 0.98 9.20 -5.08
CA PRO A 45 0.43 10.51 -5.42
C PRO A 45 -0.88 10.77 -4.67
N GLN A 46 -1.05 11.97 -4.10
CA GLN A 46 -2.27 12.31 -3.35
C GLN A 46 -3.54 12.22 -4.19
N SER A 47 -3.44 12.39 -5.51
CA SER A 47 -4.54 12.15 -6.46
C SER A 47 -5.00 10.69 -6.45
N LEU A 48 -4.08 9.73 -6.41
CA LEU A 48 -4.41 8.29 -6.29
C LEU A 48 -4.96 7.93 -4.92
N VAL A 49 -4.45 8.56 -3.85
CA VAL A 49 -5.00 8.37 -2.49
C VAL A 49 -6.45 8.84 -2.42
N ARG A 50 -6.78 9.99 -3.03
CA ARG A 50 -8.15 10.50 -3.13
C ARG A 50 -9.04 9.58 -3.97
N LEU A 51 -8.57 9.19 -5.15
CA LEU A 51 -9.28 8.30 -6.07
C LEU A 51 -9.65 6.97 -5.41
N ARG A 52 -8.71 6.33 -4.69
CA ARG A 52 -8.93 5.05 -3.97
C ARG A 52 -10.11 5.10 -3.00
N ARG A 53 -10.40 6.29 -2.43
CA ARG A 53 -11.46 6.48 -1.42
C ARG A 53 -12.86 6.67 -2.04
N THR A 54 -12.96 6.80 -3.34
CA THR A 54 -14.24 7.09 -4.01
C THR A 54 -15.07 5.83 -4.25
N GLU A 55 -16.40 5.99 -4.24
CA GLU A 55 -17.34 4.91 -4.56
C GLU A 55 -17.25 4.49 -6.04
N ARG A 56 -16.89 5.43 -6.92
CA ARG A 56 -16.69 5.13 -8.35
C ARG A 56 -15.51 4.18 -8.54
N PHE A 57 -14.42 4.37 -7.80
CA PHE A 57 -13.28 3.45 -7.84
C PHE A 57 -13.67 2.05 -7.36
N ARG A 58 -14.35 1.94 -6.20
CA ARG A 58 -14.83 0.64 -5.70
C ARG A 58 -15.69 -0.10 -6.71
N ARG A 59 -16.63 0.60 -7.35
CA ARG A 59 -17.45 0.03 -8.41
C ARG A 59 -16.61 -0.44 -9.59
N ALA A 60 -15.71 0.40 -10.12
CA ALA A 60 -14.86 0.03 -11.25
C ALA A 60 -14.01 -1.22 -10.97
N VAL A 61 -13.40 -1.31 -9.78
CA VAL A 61 -12.64 -2.49 -9.37
C VAL A 61 -13.51 -3.74 -9.29
N ALA A 62 -14.72 -3.62 -8.72
CA ALA A 62 -15.68 -4.73 -8.68
C ALA A 62 -16.13 -5.16 -10.09
N LEU A 63 -16.24 -4.24 -11.05
CA LEU A 63 -16.58 -4.58 -12.43
C LEU A 63 -15.48 -5.36 -13.16
N MET A 64 -14.24 -5.28 -12.68
CA MET A 64 -13.09 -6.01 -13.21
C MET A 64 -12.79 -7.31 -12.45
N ASP A 65 -13.48 -7.57 -11.33
CA ASP A 65 -13.17 -8.65 -10.38
C ASP A 65 -11.69 -8.66 -9.94
N ALA A 66 -11.13 -7.46 -9.67
CA ALA A 66 -9.72 -7.28 -9.36
C ALA A 66 -9.48 -6.89 -7.90
N ASP A 67 -8.26 -7.09 -7.39
CA ASP A 67 -7.87 -6.57 -6.08
C ASP A 67 -7.67 -5.03 -6.15
N PRO A 68 -8.28 -4.24 -5.24
CA PRO A 68 -8.11 -2.79 -5.24
C PRO A 68 -6.65 -2.33 -5.06
N GLY A 69 -5.84 -3.09 -4.33
CA GLY A 69 -4.43 -2.80 -4.10
C GLY A 69 -3.62 -2.98 -5.38
N GLU A 70 -3.87 -4.05 -6.13
CA GLU A 70 -3.24 -4.32 -7.43
C GLU A 70 -3.58 -3.24 -8.47
N VAL A 71 -4.84 -2.80 -8.55
CA VAL A 71 -5.25 -1.72 -9.47
C VAL A 71 -4.54 -0.41 -9.11
N ILE A 72 -4.44 -0.08 -7.83
CA ILE A 72 -3.73 1.12 -7.37
C ILE A 72 -2.23 1.03 -7.62
N ALA A 73 -1.62 -0.14 -7.44
CA ALA A 73 -0.22 -0.38 -7.76
C ALA A 73 0.04 -0.22 -9.26
N ALA A 74 -0.85 -0.71 -10.12
CA ALA A 74 -0.77 -0.52 -11.57
C ALA A 74 -0.86 0.96 -11.97
N LEU A 75 -1.82 1.71 -11.42
CA LEU A 75 -1.93 3.15 -11.66
C LEU A 75 -0.70 3.92 -11.17
N ALA A 76 -0.18 3.56 -9.99
CA ALA A 76 1.05 4.15 -9.47
C ALA A 76 2.26 3.86 -10.38
N ALA A 77 2.33 2.66 -10.96
CA ALA A 77 3.36 2.31 -11.94
C ALA A 77 3.29 3.17 -13.21
N VAL A 78 2.07 3.47 -13.71
CA VAL A 78 1.87 4.41 -14.83
C VAL A 78 2.33 5.82 -14.46
N GLY A 79 2.02 6.27 -13.24
CA GLY A 79 2.43 7.59 -12.74
C GLY A 79 3.93 7.81 -12.58
N ARG A 80 4.74 6.75 -12.65
CA ARG A 80 6.21 6.86 -12.72
C ARG A 80 6.72 7.26 -14.09
N VAL A 81 5.93 7.04 -15.14
CA VAL A 81 6.31 7.28 -16.54
C VAL A 81 5.63 8.53 -17.09
N VAL A 82 4.44 8.87 -16.56
CA VAL A 82 3.64 10.00 -17.03
C VAL A 82 3.15 10.82 -15.85
N GLU A 83 3.28 12.14 -15.95
CA GLU A 83 2.62 13.06 -15.04
C GLU A 83 1.13 13.10 -15.38
N ALA A 84 0.30 12.53 -14.51
CA ALA A 84 -1.14 12.38 -14.74
C ALA A 84 -1.95 13.19 -13.73
N SER A 85 -2.95 13.90 -14.26
CA SER A 85 -3.94 14.61 -13.47
C SER A 85 -5.01 13.66 -12.92
N GLU A 86 -5.83 14.14 -11.98
CA GLU A 86 -6.93 13.34 -11.44
C GLU A 86 -7.94 12.86 -12.53
N PRO A 87 -8.33 13.68 -13.52
CA PRO A 87 -9.08 13.21 -14.68
C PRO A 87 -8.41 12.09 -15.48
N ASP A 88 -7.08 12.09 -15.59
CA ASP A 88 -6.36 11.08 -16.36
C ASP A 88 -6.42 9.70 -15.69
N TRP A 89 -6.41 9.65 -14.36
CA TRP A 89 -6.62 8.39 -13.64
C TRP A 89 -7.97 7.76 -13.91
N TRP A 90 -9.01 8.59 -14.04
CA TRP A 90 -10.33 8.09 -14.41
C TRP A 90 -10.35 7.50 -15.82
N ARG A 91 -9.66 8.14 -16.77
CA ARG A 91 -9.55 7.62 -18.15
C ARG A 91 -8.81 6.30 -18.21
N VAL A 92 -7.69 6.17 -17.48
CA VAL A 92 -6.93 4.92 -17.40
C VAL A 92 -7.76 3.82 -16.75
N LEU A 93 -8.45 4.12 -15.66
CA LEU A 93 -9.33 3.16 -14.99
C LEU A 93 -10.50 2.71 -15.89
N ASP A 94 -11.14 3.65 -16.58
CA ASP A 94 -12.21 3.33 -17.54
C ASP A 94 -11.68 2.45 -18.69
N ALA A 95 -10.46 2.71 -19.17
CA ALA A 95 -9.79 1.86 -20.16
C ALA A 95 -9.50 0.45 -19.64
N MET A 96 -9.02 0.32 -18.40
CA MET A 96 -8.82 -0.98 -17.75
C MET A 96 -10.13 -1.76 -17.64
N VAL A 97 -11.23 -1.10 -17.26
CA VAL A 97 -12.56 -1.71 -17.20
C VAL A 97 -13.00 -2.17 -18.59
N LEU A 98 -12.82 -1.34 -19.63
CA LEU A 98 -13.17 -1.72 -21.01
C LEU A 98 -12.38 -2.95 -21.49
N ILE A 99 -11.06 -2.98 -21.26
CA ILE A 99 -10.20 -4.10 -21.64
C ILE A 99 -10.63 -5.38 -20.92
N SER A 100 -10.90 -5.31 -19.60
CA SER A 100 -11.33 -6.48 -18.82
C SER A 100 -12.65 -7.11 -19.32
N ARG A 101 -13.51 -6.31 -19.96
CA ARG A 101 -14.82 -6.73 -20.45
C ARG A 101 -14.85 -7.16 -21.90
N HIS A 102 -13.80 -6.81 -22.65
CA HIS A 102 -13.67 -7.14 -24.06
C HIS A 102 -12.28 -7.73 -24.33
N PRO A 103 -11.98 -8.92 -23.78
CA PRO A 103 -10.76 -9.63 -24.13
C PRO A 103 -10.76 -9.96 -25.62
N ALA A 104 -9.62 -9.71 -26.27
CA ALA A 104 -9.40 -9.98 -27.69
C ALA A 104 -9.40 -11.48 -28.02
#